data_AF-A0A7S0HW59-F1
#
_entry.id   AF-A0A7S0HW59-F1
#
_cell.length_a   1.000
_cell.length_b   1.000
_cell.length_c   1.000
_cell.angle_alpha   90.00
_cell.angle_beta   90.00
_cell.angle_gamma   90.00
#
_symmetry.space_group_name_H-M   'P 1'
#
loop_
_entity.id
_entity.type
_entity.pdbx_description
1 polymer ?
#
loop_
_entity_poly.entity_id
_entity_poly.type
_entity_poly.pdbx_seq_one_letter_code
_entity_poly.pdbx_strand_id
1 'polypeptide(L)'
;QDGVLAAGVAASTPACMFIPPLLMMIVGAGGTLIATLSFRFIQPLIEDQDTQGVTSLHLFPGLWGALVFEIVCIVGIDNSWVTLNNSNMLREIMPHYGEQWTSSATQALVTGFSLLTGLLGGAATGIIAKFAGRIALAGSYSDHVFWIVPDDFTHIGEVDADIKVM
;
A
#
# COMPACT_ATOMS: atom_id res chain seq x y z
N GLN A 1 -4.45 12.73 4.70
CA GLN A 1 -5.89 12.39 4.57
C GLN A 1 -6.07 10.88 4.38
N ASP A 2 -5.03 10.09 4.64
CA ASP A 2 -4.81 8.85 3.90
C ASP A 2 -5.11 7.61 4.74
N GLY A 3 -5.17 7.75 6.07
CA GLY A 3 -5.52 6.64 6.97
C GLY A 3 -6.84 5.94 6.61
N VAL A 4 -7.83 6.66 6.05
CA VAL A 4 -9.10 6.06 5.61
C VAL A 4 -8.94 5.13 4.40
N LEU A 5 -7.98 5.42 3.52
CA LEU A 5 -7.69 4.60 2.34
C LEU A 5 -6.93 3.32 2.73
N ALA A 6 -6.21 3.34 3.85
CA ALA A 6 -5.50 2.16 4.39
C ALA A 6 -6.44 1.00 4.72
N ALA A 7 -7.70 1.26 5.05
CA ALA A 7 -8.70 0.22 5.23
C ALA A 7 -8.89 -0.62 3.95
N GLY A 8 -8.95 0.05 2.80
CA GLY A 8 -9.05 -0.62 1.50
C GLY A 8 -7.79 -1.42 1.15
N VAL A 9 -6.61 -0.86 1.44
CA VAL A 9 -5.33 -1.56 1.25
C VAL A 9 -5.28 -2.84 2.09
N ALA A 10 -5.61 -2.74 3.38
CA ALA A 10 -5.64 -3.88 4.30
C ALA A 10 -6.67 -4.95 3.89
N ALA A 11 -7.82 -4.53 3.37
CA ALA A 11 -8.86 -5.44 2.93
C ALA A 11 -8.58 -6.11 1.58
N SER A 12 -7.66 -5.58 0.76
CA SER A 12 -7.47 -5.99 -0.63
C SER A 12 -7.26 -7.50 -0.83
N THR A 13 -6.32 -8.10 -0.09
CA THR A 13 -6.02 -9.53 -0.20
C THR A 13 -7.09 -10.38 0.49
N PRO A 14 -7.51 -10.10 1.74
CA PRO A 14 -8.57 -10.89 2.39
C PRO A 14 -9.93 -10.82 1.70
N ALA A 15 -10.23 -9.75 0.94
CA ALA A 15 -11.51 -9.57 0.25
C ALA A 15 -11.80 -10.61 -0.85
N CYS A 16 -10.80 -11.37 -1.31
CA CYS A 16 -11.03 -12.48 -2.25
C CYS A 16 -11.52 -13.77 -1.56
N MET A 17 -11.64 -13.76 -0.23
CA MET A 17 -12.13 -14.89 0.55
C MET A 17 -13.53 -14.63 1.10
N PHE A 18 -14.23 -15.70 1.46
CA PHE A 18 -15.55 -15.64 2.09
C PHE A 18 -15.47 -15.28 3.57
N ILE A 19 -14.79 -14.18 3.90
CA ILE A 19 -14.68 -13.70 5.28
C ILE A 19 -16.00 -13.00 5.67
N PRO A 20 -16.59 -13.33 6.83
CA PRO A 20 -17.77 -12.64 7.34
C PRO A 20 -17.62 -11.11 7.34
N PRO A 21 -18.65 -10.33 6.95
CA PRO A 21 -18.54 -8.87 6.81
C PRO A 21 -18.03 -8.15 8.06
N LEU A 22 -18.46 -8.57 9.25
CA LEU A 22 -17.99 -8.00 10.52
C LEU A 22 -16.47 -8.19 10.71
N LEU A 23 -15.93 -9.36 10.34
CA LEU A 23 -14.49 -9.60 10.42
C LEU A 23 -13.75 -8.73 9.40
N MET A 24 -14.29 -8.54 8.19
CA MET A 24 -13.70 -7.61 7.22
C MET A 24 -13.71 -6.15 7.68
N MET A 25 -14.75 -5.71 8.40
CA MET A 25 -14.75 -4.38 9.03
C MET A 25 -13.63 -4.24 10.06
N ILE A 26 -13.38 -5.28 10.86
CA ILE A 26 -12.27 -5.32 11.83
C ILE A 26 -10.92 -5.27 11.13
N VAL A 27 -10.75 -6.00 10.02
CA VAL A 27 -9.53 -5.97 9.21
C VAL A 27 -9.23 -4.55 8.71
N GLY A 28 -10.23 -3.88 8.15
CA GLY A 28 -10.08 -2.49 7.67
C GLY A 28 -9.80 -1.49 8.80
N ALA A 29 -10.46 -1.64 9.95
CA ALA A 29 -10.18 -0.81 11.14
C ALA A 29 -8.75 -1.03 11.65
N GLY A 30 -8.28 -2.28 11.68
CA GLY A 30 -6.89 -2.62 12.04
C GLY A 30 -5.88 -1.99 11.07
N GLY A 31 -6.13 -2.07 9.76
CA GLY A 31 -5.28 -1.42 8.75
C GLY A 31 -5.21 0.10 8.91
N THR A 32 -6.35 0.74 9.20
CA THR A 32 -6.43 2.17 9.48
C THR A 32 -5.66 2.56 10.74
N LEU A 33 -5.77 1.77 11.80
CA LEU A 33 -5.03 1.98 13.04
C LEU A 33 -3.52 1.86 12.81
N ILE A 34 -3.08 0.80 12.14
CA ILE A 34 -1.66 0.57 11.79
C ILE A 34 -1.11 1.73 10.96
N ALA A 35 -1.84 2.17 9.93
CA ALA A 35 -1.45 3.33 9.14
C ALA A 35 -1.32 4.59 10.00
N THR A 36 -2.31 4.88 10.84
CA THR A 36 -2.31 6.08 11.70
C THR A 36 -1.13 6.08 12.67
N LEU A 37 -0.83 4.94 13.30
CA LEU A 37 0.34 4.79 14.16
C LEU A 37 1.64 4.93 13.36
N SER A 38 1.71 4.36 12.17
CA SER A 38 2.87 4.49 11.29
C SER A 38 3.12 5.95 10.88
N PHE A 39 2.09 6.68 10.46
CA PHE A 39 2.20 8.11 10.17
C PHE A 39 2.66 8.91 11.40
N ARG A 40 2.27 8.51 12.61
CA ARG A 40 2.66 9.21 13.83
C ARG A 40 4.09 8.92 14.27
N PHE A 41 4.53 7.67 14.17
CA PHE A 41 5.76 7.19 14.82
C PHE A 41 6.86 6.73 13.87
N ILE A 42 6.50 6.26 12.68
CA ILE A 42 7.46 5.74 11.69
C ILE A 42 7.77 6.77 10.62
N GLN A 43 6.75 7.45 10.07
CA GLN A 43 6.95 8.49 9.06
C GLN A 43 7.97 9.56 9.47
N PRO A 44 8.01 10.06 10.73
CA PRO A 44 9.03 11.02 11.15
C PRO A 44 10.46 10.48 11.13
N LEU A 45 10.66 9.16 11.09
CA LEU A 45 11.98 8.52 11.00
C LEU A 45 12.44 8.33 9.55
N ILE A 46 11.50 8.32 8.60
CA ILE A 46 11.76 8.20 7.16
C ILE A 46 11.93 9.60 6.52
N GLU A 47 11.37 10.63 7.16
CA GLU A 47 11.49 12.04 6.77
C GLU A 47 11.02 12.29 5.32
N ASP A 48 11.83 13.00 4.53
CA ASP A 48 11.52 13.45 3.18
C ASP A 48 11.71 12.35 2.11
N GLN A 49 12.25 11.19 2.49
CA GLN A 49 12.42 10.04 1.59
C GLN A 49 11.08 9.37 1.22
N ASP A 50 10.02 9.69 1.96
CA ASP A 50 8.66 9.23 1.69
C ASP A 50 7.66 10.40 1.79
N THR A 51 7.67 11.28 0.80
CA THR A 51 6.90 12.53 0.79
C THR A 51 5.42 12.39 1.14
N GLN A 52 4.77 11.31 0.67
CA GLN A 52 3.33 11.08 0.84
C GLN A 52 3.03 10.04 1.93
N GLY A 53 4.05 9.50 2.59
CA GLY A 53 3.93 8.39 3.53
C GLY A 53 3.35 7.12 2.91
N VAL A 54 3.80 6.76 1.70
CA VAL A 54 3.38 5.53 1.02
C VAL A 54 3.76 4.28 1.83
N THR A 55 4.80 4.33 2.65
CA THR A 55 5.16 3.25 3.58
C THR A 55 4.06 3.07 4.63
N SER A 56 3.58 4.17 5.21
CA SER A 56 2.50 4.18 6.21
C SER A 56 1.14 3.82 5.62
N LEU A 57 0.86 4.22 4.37
CA LEU A 57 -0.42 3.99 3.71
C LEU A 57 -0.52 2.62 3.01
N HIS A 58 0.54 2.20 2.32
CA HIS A 58 0.52 1.01 1.47
C HIS A 58 1.25 -0.16 2.11
N LEU A 59 2.52 0.02 2.49
CA LEU A 59 3.34 -1.11 2.95
C LEU A 59 2.78 -1.75 4.22
N PHE A 60 2.64 -0.99 5.31
CA PHE A 60 2.20 -1.58 6.58
C PHE A 60 0.75 -2.11 6.53
N PRO A 61 -0.23 -1.40 5.97
CA PRO A 61 -1.57 -1.94 5.80
C PRO A 61 -1.63 -3.14 4.85
N GLY A 62 -0.79 -3.16 3.81
CA GLY A 62 -0.65 -4.31 2.91
C GLY A 62 -0.09 -5.56 3.63
N LEU A 63 0.94 -5.39 4.45
CA LEU A 63 1.48 -6.46 5.29
C LEU A 63 0.45 -6.98 6.31
N TRP A 64 -0.38 -6.09 6.87
CA TRP A 64 -1.50 -6.49 7.71
C TRP A 64 -2.53 -7.33 6.95
N GLY A 65 -2.91 -6.92 5.73
CA GLY A 65 -3.81 -7.70 4.88
C GLY A 65 -3.25 -9.07 4.51
N ALA A 66 -1.94 -9.15 4.19
CA ALA A 66 -1.25 -10.40 3.91
C ALA A 66 -1.24 -11.35 5.12
N LEU A 67 -0.97 -10.82 6.32
CA LEU A 67 -1.02 -11.58 7.57
C LEU A 67 -2.43 -12.11 7.87
N VAL A 68 -3.46 -11.28 7.67
CA VAL A 68 -4.85 -11.71 7.83
C VAL A 68 -5.18 -12.87 6.88
N PHE A 69 -4.78 -12.77 5.61
CA PHE A 69 -4.99 -13.85 4.65
C PHE A 69 -4.26 -15.14 5.05
N GLU A 70 -3.03 -15.02 5.57
CA GLU A 70 -2.28 -16.15 6.11
C GLU A 70 -3.02 -16.83 7.27
N ILE A 71 -3.55 -16.05 8.22
CA ILE A 71 -4.37 -16.55 9.34
C ILE A 71 -5.63 -17.25 8.82
N VAL A 72 -6.31 -16.69 7.81
CA VAL A 72 -7.49 -17.31 7.20
C VAL A 72 -7.13 -18.65 6.55
N CYS A 73 -5.98 -18.75 5.88
CA CYS A 73 -5.50 -20.00 5.30
C CYS A 73 -5.20 -21.08 6.36
N ILE A 74 -4.78 -20.69 7.57
CA ILE A 74 -4.52 -21.61 8.68
C ILE A 74 -5.83 -22.06 9.34
N VAL A 75 -6.73 -21.12 9.60
CA VAL A 75 -7.95 -21.36 10.40
C VAL A 75 -9.10 -21.91 9.54
N GLY A 76 -9.09 -21.64 8.23
CA GLY A 76 -10.18 -22.00 7.32
C GLY A 76 -11.44 -21.18 7.54
N ILE A 77 -11.30 -19.85 7.67
CA ILE A 77 -12.46 -18.96 7.87
C ILE A 77 -13.31 -18.90 6.59
N ASP A 78 -14.58 -19.27 6.71
CA ASP A 78 -15.59 -19.21 5.66
C ASP A 78 -16.93 -18.72 6.21
N ASN A 79 -17.67 -17.94 5.42
CA ASN A 79 -19.02 -17.49 5.70
C ASN A 79 -20.01 -18.60 5.35
N SER A 80 -20.02 -19.63 6.18
CA SER A 80 -20.80 -20.85 6.00
C SER A 80 -22.31 -20.61 5.78
N TRP A 81 -22.87 -19.52 6.31
CA TRP A 81 -24.26 -19.14 6.04
C TRP A 81 -24.50 -18.77 4.58
N VAL A 82 -23.61 -17.96 3.96
CA VAL A 82 -23.71 -17.65 2.53
C VAL A 82 -23.42 -18.91 1.72
N THR A 83 -22.38 -19.64 2.10
CA THR A 83 -21.87 -20.80 1.39
C THR A 83 -22.89 -21.93 1.29
N LEU A 84 -23.47 -22.34 2.42
CA LEU A 84 -24.38 -23.48 2.47
C LEU A 84 -25.71 -23.17 1.78
N ASN A 85 -26.25 -21.96 2.00
CA ASN A 85 -27.54 -21.55 1.43
C ASN A 85 -27.49 -21.28 -0.08
N ASN A 86 -26.30 -21.05 -0.65
CA ASN A 86 -26.12 -20.74 -2.07
C ASN A 86 -25.26 -21.76 -2.82
N SER A 87 -24.99 -22.93 -2.24
CA SER A 87 -24.02 -23.91 -2.75
C SER A 87 -24.20 -24.30 -4.23
N ASN A 88 -25.44 -24.41 -4.72
CA ASN A 88 -25.72 -24.68 -6.14
C ASN A 88 -25.32 -23.52 -7.05
N MET A 89 -25.65 -22.28 -6.67
CA MET A 89 -25.25 -21.09 -7.42
C MET A 89 -23.73 -20.89 -7.36
N LEU A 90 -23.13 -21.05 -6.18
CA LEU A 90 -21.69 -20.91 -5.97
C LEU A 90 -20.92 -21.91 -6.84
N ARG A 91 -21.38 -23.16 -6.96
CA ARG A 91 -20.76 -24.15 -7.85
C ARG A 91 -20.86 -23.80 -9.33
N GLU A 92 -21.87 -23.03 -9.74
CA GLU A 92 -22.05 -22.58 -11.13
C GLU A 92 -21.16 -21.37 -11.45
N ILE A 93 -21.13 -20.35 -10.58
CA ILE A 93 -20.38 -19.10 -10.82
C ILE A 93 -18.93 -19.16 -10.34
N MET A 94 -18.62 -20.06 -9.40
CA MET A 94 -17.30 -20.31 -8.82
C MET A 94 -17.05 -21.82 -8.74
N PRO A 95 -16.77 -22.49 -9.87
CA PRO A 95 -16.64 -23.94 -9.93
C PRO A 95 -15.52 -24.51 -9.04
N HIS A 96 -14.54 -23.69 -8.66
CA HIS A 96 -13.43 -24.04 -7.76
C HIS A 96 -13.69 -23.65 -6.29
N TYR A 97 -14.93 -23.30 -5.93
CA TYR A 97 -15.31 -23.01 -4.56
C TYR A 97 -14.99 -24.19 -3.63
N GLY A 98 -14.28 -23.93 -2.53
CA GLY A 98 -13.91 -24.94 -1.54
C GLY A 98 -12.64 -25.75 -1.88
N GLU A 99 -12.06 -25.56 -3.07
CA GLU A 99 -10.73 -26.06 -3.36
C GLU A 99 -9.67 -25.18 -2.68
N GLN A 100 -8.70 -25.79 -2.02
CA GLN A 100 -7.60 -25.07 -1.38
C GLN A 100 -6.49 -24.81 -2.41
N TRP A 101 -6.57 -23.68 -3.10
CA TRP A 101 -5.56 -23.26 -4.10
C TRP A 101 -4.33 -22.59 -3.48
N THR A 102 -4.41 -22.22 -2.20
CA THR A 102 -3.33 -21.56 -1.47
C THR A 102 -3.24 -22.07 -0.03
N SER A 103 -2.01 -22.15 0.45
CA SER A 103 -1.69 -22.46 1.84
C SER A 103 -1.11 -21.22 2.52
N SER A 104 -1.01 -21.24 3.85
CA SER A 104 -0.28 -20.21 4.58
C SER A 104 1.18 -20.08 4.12
N ALA A 105 1.84 -21.22 3.84
CA ALA A 105 3.20 -21.23 3.29
C ALA A 105 3.26 -20.56 1.92
N THR A 106 2.29 -20.82 1.05
CA THR A 106 2.19 -20.16 -0.27
C THR A 106 2.01 -18.65 -0.11
N GLN A 107 1.12 -18.20 0.79
CA GLN A 107 0.92 -16.78 1.06
C GLN A 107 2.19 -16.09 1.58
N ALA A 108 2.89 -16.73 2.54
CA ALA A 108 4.12 -16.21 3.09
C ALA A 108 5.20 -16.08 2.00
N LEU A 109 5.32 -17.07 1.12
CA LEU A 109 6.24 -17.04 -0.02
C LEU A 109 5.90 -15.92 -1.00
N VAL A 110 4.62 -15.75 -1.37
CA VAL A 110 4.19 -14.66 -2.27
C VAL A 110 4.46 -13.30 -1.63
N THR A 111 4.21 -13.14 -0.33
CA THR A 111 4.50 -11.90 0.40
C THR A 111 5.99 -11.59 0.39
N GLY A 112 6.84 -12.57 0.72
CA GLY A 112 8.30 -12.42 0.67
C GLY A 112 8.82 -12.11 -0.74
N PHE A 113 8.30 -12.78 -1.76
CA PHE A 113 8.65 -12.51 -3.15
C PHE A 113 8.23 -11.10 -3.60
N SER A 114 7.07 -10.62 -3.13
CA SER A 114 6.58 -9.26 -3.44
C SER A 114 7.48 -8.19 -2.82
N LEU A 115 7.92 -8.39 -1.57
CA LEU A 115 8.89 -7.50 -0.92
C LEU A 115 10.25 -7.51 -1.65
N LEU A 116 10.74 -8.69 -2.03
CA LEU A 116 12.00 -8.84 -2.75
C LEU A 116 11.96 -8.11 -4.09
N THR A 117 10.92 -8.35 -4.89
CA THR A 117 10.77 -7.72 -6.21
C THR A 117 10.57 -6.22 -6.11
N GLY A 118 9.78 -5.73 -5.15
CA GLY A 118 9.61 -4.31 -4.87
C GLY A 118 10.93 -3.63 -4.49
N LEU A 119 11.72 -4.24 -3.60
CA LEU A 119 13.01 -3.70 -3.17
C LEU A 119 14.03 -3.67 -4.31
N LEU A 120 14.22 -4.78 -5.02
CA LEU A 120 15.19 -4.87 -6.10
C LEU A 120 14.81 -3.98 -7.29
N GLY A 121 13.53 -3.98 -7.66
CA GLY A 121 13.00 -3.13 -8.72
C GLY A 121 13.12 -1.65 -8.38
N GLY A 122 12.74 -1.26 -7.15
CA GLY A 122 12.88 0.10 -6.66
C GLY A 122 14.33 0.58 -6.61
N ALA A 123 15.24 -0.24 -6.08
CA ALA A 123 16.67 0.09 -6.01
C ALA A 123 17.30 0.25 -7.40
N ALA A 124 17.03 -0.68 -8.32
CA ALA A 124 17.51 -0.60 -9.70
C ALA A 124 16.96 0.67 -10.40
N THR A 125 15.67 0.95 -10.24
CA THR A 125 15.02 2.15 -10.81
C THR A 125 15.63 3.43 -10.22
N GLY A 126 15.87 3.48 -8.91
CA GLY A 126 16.50 4.62 -8.24
C GLY A 126 17.94 4.87 -8.71
N ILE A 127 18.72 3.81 -8.97
CA ILE A 127 20.06 3.92 -9.56
C ILE A 127 19.98 4.49 -10.97
N ILE A 128 19.05 4.02 -11.81
CA ILE A 128 18.86 4.55 -13.17
C ILE A 128 18.46 6.03 -13.11
N ALA A 129 17.48 6.37 -12.28
CA ALA A 129 17.00 7.75 -12.10
C ALA A 129 18.13 8.69 -11.65
N LYS A 130 19.07 8.22 -10.81
CA LYS A 130 20.24 9.00 -10.39
C LYS A 130 21.09 9.50 -11.56
N PHE A 131 21.13 8.78 -12.68
CA PHE A 131 21.91 9.15 -13.87
C PHE A 131 21.08 9.85 -14.96
N ALA A 132 19.74 9.82 -14.88
CA ALA A 132 18.85 10.41 -15.88
C ALA A 132 18.60 11.92 -15.70
N GLY A 133 18.76 12.44 -14.47
CA GLY A 133 18.54 13.86 -14.15
C GLY A 133 18.11 14.04 -12.70
N ARG A 134 18.42 15.20 -12.09
CA ARG A 134 18.08 15.52 -10.70
C ARG A 134 17.69 16.98 -10.57
N ILE A 135 16.69 17.25 -9.73
CA ILE A 135 16.43 18.60 -9.24
C ILE A 135 17.35 18.82 -8.03
N ALA A 136 17.91 20.02 -7.89
CA ALA A 136 18.60 20.39 -6.66
C ALA A 136 17.62 20.30 -5.48
N LEU A 137 18.08 19.86 -4.31
CA LEU A 137 17.22 19.74 -3.13
C LEU A 137 16.53 21.06 -2.78
N ALA A 138 17.18 22.20 -3.05
CA ALA A 138 16.62 23.53 -2.85
C ALA A 138 15.40 23.84 -3.73
N GLY A 139 15.27 23.18 -4.89
CA GLY A 139 14.10 23.30 -5.77
C GLY A 139 13.08 22.17 -5.56
N SER A 140 13.31 21.24 -4.63
CA SER A 140 12.33 20.21 -4.30
C SER A 140 11.08 20.85 -3.71
N TYR A 141 9.91 20.33 -4.09
CA TYR A 141 8.60 20.82 -3.63
C TYR A 141 8.27 22.26 -4.07
N SER A 142 8.94 22.77 -5.10
CA SER A 142 8.72 24.09 -5.70
C SER A 142 8.24 23.96 -7.14
N ASP A 143 7.07 24.53 -7.45
CA ASP A 143 6.54 24.54 -8.82
C ASP A 143 7.34 25.46 -9.76
N HIS A 144 8.11 26.42 -9.22
CA HIS A 144 8.92 27.37 -9.98
C HIS A 144 9.99 26.70 -10.86
N VAL A 145 10.43 25.49 -10.49
CA VAL A 145 11.43 24.72 -11.25
C VAL A 145 10.92 24.35 -12.65
N PHE A 146 9.62 24.05 -12.77
CA PHE A 146 9.04 23.50 -14.01
C PHE A 146 7.98 24.40 -14.64
N TRP A 147 7.44 25.36 -13.90
CA TRP A 147 6.30 26.16 -14.33
C TRP A 147 6.58 27.65 -14.22
N ILE A 148 5.97 28.42 -15.12
CA ILE A 148 5.84 29.87 -14.96
C ILE A 148 4.69 30.08 -13.98
N VAL A 149 5.00 30.61 -12.80
CA VAL A 149 3.99 30.90 -11.77
C VAL A 149 3.72 32.42 -11.71
N PRO A 150 2.57 32.86 -11.17
CA PRO A 150 2.27 34.28 -11.04
C PRO A 150 3.26 35.03 -10.14
N ASP A 151 3.54 36.29 -10.48
CA ASP A 151 4.58 37.13 -9.83
C ASP A 151 4.29 37.44 -8.34
N ASP A 152 3.07 37.21 -7.87
CA ASP A 152 2.66 37.40 -6.46
C ASP A 152 2.91 36.18 -5.57
N PHE A 153 3.35 35.05 -6.13
CA PHE A 153 3.90 33.95 -5.34
C PHE A 153 5.31 34.29 -4.89
N THR A 154 5.45 34.69 -3.63
CA THR A 154 6.74 35.01 -3.01
C THR A 154 7.72 33.83 -3.13
N HIS A 155 8.96 34.12 -3.54
CA HIS A 155 10.13 33.22 -3.49
C HIS A 155 10.53 32.87 -2.03
N ILE A 156 9.63 32.26 -1.26
CA ILE A 156 9.91 31.88 0.13
C ILE A 156 10.90 30.71 0.15
N GLY A 157 12.19 31.04 0.31
CA GLY A 157 13.26 30.08 0.57
C GLY A 157 14.34 29.96 -0.51
N GLU A 158 14.25 30.72 -1.61
CA GLU A 158 15.08 30.50 -2.79
C GLU A 158 16.00 31.70 -3.06
N VAL A 159 17.20 31.69 -2.51
CA VAL A 159 18.28 32.62 -2.92
C VAL A 159 18.95 32.13 -4.23
N ASP A 160 18.63 30.92 -4.73
CA ASP A 160 19.33 30.28 -5.86
C ASP A 160 18.42 29.47 -6.84
N ALA A 161 17.09 29.57 -6.78
CA ALA A 161 16.21 28.72 -7.61
C ALA A 161 15.99 29.21 -9.05
N ASP A 162 16.52 30.39 -9.41
CA ASP A 162 16.53 30.87 -10.80
C ASP A 162 17.41 30.01 -11.72
N ILE A 163 18.17 29.04 -11.17
CA ILE A 163 18.85 28.03 -11.96
C ILE A 163 17.83 27.01 -12.45
N LYS A 164 17.18 27.36 -13.58
CA LYS A 164 16.35 26.42 -14.35
C LYS A 164 17.21 25.21 -14.72
N VAL A 165 16.77 24.03 -14.31
CA VAL A 165 17.35 22.77 -14.78
C VAL A 165 16.93 22.61 -16.25
N MET A 166 17.82 22.95 -17.17
CA MET A 166 17.74 22.49 -18.57
C MET A 166 18.33 21.09 -18.69
#